data_AF-A0A2M9B9L0-F1
#
_entry.id   AF-A0A2M9B9L0-F1
#
_cell.length_a   1.000
_cell.length_b   1.000
_cell.length_c   1.000
_cell.angle_alpha   90.00
_cell.angle_beta   90.00
_cell.angle_gamma   90.00
#
_symmetry.space_group_name_H-M   'P 1'
#
loop_
_entity.id
_entity.type
_entity.pdbx_description
1 polymer ?
#
loop_
_entity_poly.entity_id
_entity_poly.type
_entity_poly.pdbx_seq_one_letter_code
_entity_poly.pdbx_strand_id
1 'polypeptide(L)' 'MAYPPAGRSRTTGTLYLLAGVLLLIALAFRSPDLFAAWQTGTLTSARTGLTLVFLVGALFMLRMGWRLRRTNRQNDVID' A
#
# COMPACT_ATOMS: atom_id res chain seq x y z
N MET A 1 -11.29 26.16 -16.58
CA MET A 1 -10.77 24.86 -16.11
C MET A 1 -10.73 24.92 -14.59
N ALA A 2 -11.60 24.15 -13.92
CA ALA A 2 -11.64 24.13 -12.46
C ALA A 2 -10.39 23.41 -11.95
N TYR A 3 -9.45 24.17 -11.36
CA TYR A 3 -8.32 23.59 -10.67
C TYR A 3 -8.84 22.72 -9.53
N PRO A 4 -8.50 21.42 -9.45
CA PRO A 4 -8.84 20.63 -8.28
C PRO A 4 -8.18 21.30 -7.06
N PRO A 5 -8.90 21.52 -5.96
CA PRO A 5 -8.37 22.23 -4.81
C PRO A 5 -7.10 21.51 -4.32
N ALA A 6 -5.99 22.24 -4.23
CA ALA A 6 -4.67 21.72 -3.87
C ALA A 6 -4.67 20.88 -2.58
N GLY A 7 -5.62 21.15 -1.66
CA GLY A 7 -5.84 20.37 -0.44
C GLY A 7 -6.30 18.92 -0.64
N ARG A 8 -7.00 18.58 -1.73
CA ARG A 8 -7.52 17.22 -2.00
C ARG A 8 -6.41 16.24 -2.42
N SER A 9 -5.33 16.75 -3.01
CA SER A 9 -4.16 15.97 -3.43
C SER A 9 -3.35 15.46 -2.21
N ARG A 10 -3.21 16.28 -1.16
CA ARG A 10 -2.48 15.93 0.09
C ARG A 10 -3.20 14.84 0.90
N THR A 11 -4.53 14.92 1.00
CA THR A 11 -5.36 13.90 1.69
C THR A 11 -5.30 12.57 0.94
N THR A 12 -5.46 12.60 -0.38
CA THR A 12 -5.45 11.38 -1.22
C THR A 12 -4.12 10.61 -1.11
N GLY A 13 -2.97 11.31 -1.16
CA GLY A 13 -1.66 10.66 -0.99
C GLY A 13 -1.45 10.02 0.39
N THR A 14 -2.02 10.61 1.45
CA THR A 14 -1.93 10.06 2.81
C THR A 14 -2.84 8.84 3.00
N LEU A 15 -4.01 8.83 2.35
CA LEU A 15 -4.90 7.67 2.34
C LEU A 15 -4.27 6.46 1.67
N TYR A 16 -3.58 6.65 0.53
CA TYR A 16 -2.85 5.54 -0.13
C TYR A 16 -1.71 5.00 0.73
N LEU A 17 -0.99 5.87 1.45
CA LEU A 17 0.04 5.43 2.40
C LEU A 17 -0.55 4.63 3.55
N LEU A 18 -1.62 5.14 4.17
CA LEU A 18 -2.32 4.45 5.26
C LEU A 18 -2.89 3.11 4.80
N ALA A 19 -3.53 3.06 3.63
CA ALA A 19 -4.07 1.83 3.05
C ALA A 19 -2.95 0.80 2.78
N GLY A 20 -1.82 1.22 2.20
CA GLY A 20 -0.67 0.35 1.97
C GLY A 20 -0.06 -0.19 3.28
N VAL A 21 0.08 0.67 4.29
CA VAL A 21 0.59 0.27 5.62
C VAL A 21 -0.37 -0.69 6.33
N LEU A 22 -1.67 -0.41 6.34
CA LEU A 22 -2.67 -1.29 6.93
C LEU A 22 -2.68 -2.66 6.23
N LEU A 23 -2.55 -2.67 4.90
CA LEU A 23 -2.46 -3.92 4.14
C LEU A 23 -1.20 -4.71 4.50
N LEU A 24 -0.04 -4.04 4.67
CA LEU A 24 1.18 -4.70 5.14
C LEU A 24 1.04 -5.27 6.56
N ILE A 25 0.41 -4.52 7.47
CA ILE A 25 0.15 -4.99 8.83
C ILE A 25 -0.76 -6.23 8.79
N ALA A 26 -1.84 -6.20 8.03
CA ALA A 26 -2.71 -7.37 7.85
C ALA A 26 -1.96 -8.58 7.26
N LEU A 27 -1.03 -8.34 6.33
CA LEU A 27 -0.18 -9.40 5.77
C LEU A 27 0.80 -9.95 6.82
N ALA A 28 1.35 -9.10 7.67
CA ALA A 28 2.22 -9.51 8.77
C ALA A 28 1.46 -10.39 9.78
N PHE A 29 0.22 -10.02 10.15
CA PHE A 29 -0.64 -10.85 10.98
C PHE A 29 -1.01 -12.18 10.32
N ARG A 30 -1.07 -12.23 8.98
CA ARG A 30 -1.33 -13.46 8.21
C ARG A 30 -0.09 -14.35 8.06
N SER A 31 1.12 -13.81 8.22
CA SER A 31 2.36 -14.57 8.06
C SER A 31 2.49 -15.83 8.95
N PRO A 32 2.10 -15.85 10.24
CA PRO A 32 2.14 -17.08 11.04
C PRO A 32 1.21 -18.19 10.54
N ASP A 33 0.03 -17.87 9.98
CA ASP A 33 -0.87 -18.87 9.38
C ASP A 33 -0.25 -19.50 8.13
N LEU A 34 0.43 -18.71 7.31
CA LEU A 34 1.18 -19.21 6.16
C LEU A 34 2.34 -20.11 6.58
N PHE A 35 3.05 -19.74 7.65
CA PHE A 35 4.14 -20.54 8.19
C PHE A 35 3.63 -21.85 8.78
N ALA A 36 2.54 -21.83 9.54
CA ALA A 36 1.89 -23.04 10.05
C ALA A 36 1.44 -23.95 8.90
N ALA A 37 0.79 -23.39 7.88
CA ALA A 37 0.37 -24.15 6.70
C ALA A 37 1.54 -24.74 5.90
N TRP A 38 2.70 -24.08 5.89
CA TRP A 38 3.92 -24.61 5.32
C TRP A 38 4.46 -25.79 6.13
N GLN A 39 4.48 -25.67 7.47
CA GLN A 39 4.92 -26.75 8.35
C GLN A 39 4.04 -28.00 8.26
N THR A 40 2.72 -27.84 8.06
CA THR A 40 1.77 -28.95 7.91
C THR A 40 1.67 -29.48 6.48
N GLY A 41 2.39 -28.89 5.52
CA GLY A 41 2.33 -29.28 4.10
C GLY A 41 1.00 -28.94 3.41
N THR A 42 0.11 -28.18 4.07
CA THR A 42 -1.20 -27.78 3.54
C THR A 42 -1.15 -26.44 2.78
N LEU A 43 0.05 -25.90 2.56
CA LEU A 43 0.24 -24.64 1.85
C LEU A 43 -0.09 -24.82 0.36
N THR A 44 -1.17 -24.18 -0.09
CA THR A 44 -1.57 -24.20 -1.50
C THR A 44 -0.94 -23.04 -2.27
N SER A 45 -0.55 -23.31 -3.53
CA SER A 45 0.02 -22.31 -4.44
C SER A 45 -0.90 -21.10 -4.62
N ALA A 46 -2.22 -21.30 -4.58
CA ALA A 46 -3.21 -20.23 -4.63
C ALA A 46 -3.12 -19.27 -3.42
N ARG A 47 -2.91 -19.80 -2.20
CA ARG A 47 -2.78 -19.00 -0.97
C ARG A 47 -1.50 -18.16 -1.01
N THR A 48 -0.39 -18.74 -1.45
CA THR A 48 0.89 -18.05 -1.62
C THR A 48 0.81 -16.98 -2.70
N GLY A 49 0.22 -17.30 -3.86
CA GLY A 49 0.02 -16.36 -4.97
C GLY A 49 -0.84 -15.16 -4.59
N LEU A 50 -1.96 -15.38 -3.90
CA LEU A 50 -2.80 -14.28 -3.39
C LEU A 50 -2.03 -13.37 -2.43
N THR A 51 -1.24 -13.94 -1.53
CA THR A 51 -0.44 -13.16 -0.56
C THR A 51 0.60 -12.30 -1.28
N LEU A 52 1.24 -12.82 -2.33
CA LEU A 52 2.17 -12.06 -3.17
C LEU A 52 1.48 -10.90 -3.90
N VAL A 53 0.28 -11.13 -4.46
CA VAL A 53 -0.49 -10.05 -5.12
C VAL A 53 -0.83 -8.95 -4.12
N PHE A 54 -1.28 -9.30 -2.91
CA PHE A 54 -1.52 -8.31 -1.86
C PHE A 54 -0.25 -7.56 -1.45
N LEU A 55 0.89 -8.25 -1.33
CA LEU A 55 2.17 -7.61 -1.03
C LEU A 55 2.56 -6.57 -2.10
N VAL A 56 2.49 -6.96 -3.38
CA VAL A 56 2.80 -6.07 -4.51
C VAL A 56 1.84 -4.89 -4.52
N GLY A 57 0.54 -5.12 -4.29
CA GLY A 57 -0.46 -4.06 -4.16
C GLY A 57 -0.14 -3.09 -3.02
N ALA A 58 0.25 -3.60 -1.84
CA ALA A 58 0.64 -2.78 -0.69
C ALA A 58 1.82 -1.86 -1.03
N LEU A 59 2.87 -2.44 -1.63
CA LEU A 59 4.08 -1.72 -2.03
C LEU A 59 3.79 -0.69 -3.13
N PHE A 60 2.90 -0.99 -4.06
CA PHE A 60 2.48 -0.07 -5.11
C PHE A 60 1.73 1.14 -4.51
N MET A 61 0.81 0.91 -3.58
CA MET A 61 0.09 1.97 -2.86
C MET A 61 1.05 2.85 -2.05
N LEU A 62 2.02 2.24 -1.35
CA LEU A 62 3.08 2.95 -0.64
C LEU A 62 3.92 3.82 -1.58
N ARG A 63 4.35 3.26 -2.72
CA ARG A 63 5.11 3.99 -3.74
C ARG A 63 4.31 5.14 -4.33
N MET A 64 3.03 4.93 -4.64
CA MET A 64 2.15 5.94 -5.24
C MET A 64 1.84 7.07 -4.26
N GLY A 65 1.50 6.75 -3.00
CA GLY A 65 1.29 7.74 -1.95
C GLY A 65 2.56 8.54 -1.62
N TRP A 66 3.73 7.89 -1.65
CA TRP A 66 5.02 8.57 -1.49
C TRP A 66 5.34 9.50 -2.65
N ARG A 67 5.05 9.09 -3.90
CA ARG A 67 5.23 9.93 -5.09
C ARG A 67 4.32 11.16 -5.03
N LEU A 68 3.04 11.00 -4.69
CA LEU A 68 2.09 12.12 -4.53
C LEU A 68 2.54 13.11 -3.45
N ARG A 69 3.11 12.63 -2.33
CA ARG A 69 3.67 13.52 -1.29
C ARG A 69 4.84 14.37 -1.80
N ARG A 70 5.74 13.79 -2.59
CA ARG A 70 6.89 14.53 -3.14
C ARG A 70 6.44 15.60 -4.15
N THR A 71 5.50 15.26 -5.05
CA THR A 71 4.99 16.19 -6.04
C THR A 71 4.25 17.38 -5.41
N ASN A 72 3.43 17.15 -4.38
CA ASN A 72 2.75 18.25 -3.69
C ASN A 72 3.72 19.22 -2.99
N ARG A 73 4.78 18.69 -2.35
CA ARG A 73 5.80 19.53 -1.68
C ARG A 73 6.55 20.44 -2.65
N GLN A 74 6.64 20.06 -3.92
CA GLN A 74 7.32 20.84 -4.95
C GLN A 74 6.45 22.01 -5.46
N ASN A 75 5.14 21.84 -5.48
CA ASN A 75 4.20 22.91 -5.83
C ASN A 75 4.08 23.97 -4.72
N ASP A 76 4.12 23.55 -3.44
CA ASP A 76 4.07 24.48 -2.30
C ASP A 76 5.32 25.40 -2.16
N VAL A 77 6.38 25.16 -2.93
CA VAL A 77 7.65 25.94 -2.87
C VAL A 77 7.74 26.96 -4.01
N ILE A 78 6.88 26.86 -5.03
CA ILE A 78 6.91 27.71 -6.23
C ILE A 78 5.91 28.88 -6.13
N ASP A 79 4.97 28.83 -5.19
CA ASP A 79 4.11 29.96 -4.79
C ASP A 79 4.76 30.79 -3.66
#